data_AF-A0A4Q3XPE7-F1
#
_entry.id   AF-A0A4Q3XPE7-F1
#
_cell.length_a   1.000
_cell.length_b   1.000
_cell.length_c   1.000
_cell.angle_alpha   90.00
_cell.angle_beta   90.00
_cell.angle_gamma   90.00
#
_symmetry.space_group_name_H-M   'P 1'
#
loop_
_entity.id
_entity.type
_entity.pdbx_description
1 polymer ?
#
loop_
_entity_poly.entity_id
_entity_poly.type
_entity_poly.pdbx_seq_one_letter_code
_entity_poly.pdbx_strand_id
1 'polypeptide(L)'
;MELPTKERLVYGSLYESFATIREVQSAERESWLQLQDFEGASDLDPTSAMRRRGLIARAKITNDAMDRIGRSALERAVAMGIPIGTRPPVESASLCRPLHGDSNE
;
A
#
# COMPACT_ATOMS: atom_id res chain seq x y z
N MET A 1 26.28 0.13 -14.83
CA MET A 1 26.13 1.27 -13.90
C MET A 1 25.48 0.70 -12.65
N GLU A 2 26.28 0.37 -11.63
CA GLU A 2 25.74 -0.12 -10.35
C GLU A 2 25.26 1.07 -9.54
N LEU A 3 24.01 1.03 -9.07
CA LEU A 3 23.50 2.00 -8.10
C LEU A 3 24.22 1.79 -6.77
N PRO A 4 24.84 2.83 -6.19
CA PRO A 4 25.45 2.78 -4.86
C PRO A 4 24.52 2.18 -3.81
N THR A 5 25.05 1.34 -2.92
CA THR A 5 24.27 0.60 -1.91
C THR A 5 23.33 1.47 -1.08
N LYS A 6 23.71 2.73 -0.80
CA LYS A 6 22.87 3.69 -0.05
C LYS A 6 21.60 4.06 -0.82
N GLU A 7 21.69 4.32 -2.12
CA GLU A 7 20.52 4.63 -2.95
C GLU A 7 19.59 3.43 -3.02
N ARG A 8 20.13 2.21 -3.17
CA ARG A 8 19.34 0.96 -3.16
C ARG A 8 18.56 0.78 -1.86
N LEU A 9 19.16 1.07 -0.70
CA LEU A 9 18.49 1.00 0.60
C LEU A 9 17.37 2.04 0.74
N VAL A 10 17.60 3.26 0.25
CA VAL A 10 16.59 4.33 0.28
C VAL A 10 15.38 3.95 -0.59
N TYR A 11 15.61 3.53 -1.84
CA TYR A 11 14.54 3.06 -2.70
C TYR A 11 13.83 1.82 -2.12
N GLY A 12 14.57 0.87 -1.55
CA GLY A 12 14.01 -0.31 -0.88
C GLY A 12 13.01 0.05 0.21
N SER A 13 13.38 0.99 1.10
CA SER A 13 12.50 1.46 2.18
C SER A 13 11.22 2.14 1.68
N LEU A 14 11.27 2.78 0.51
CA LEU A 14 10.12 3.41 -0.13
C LEU A 14 9.17 2.34 -0.70
N TYR A 15 9.72 1.32 -1.37
CA TYR A 15 8.94 0.19 -1.86
C TYR A 15 8.27 -0.60 -0.74
N GLU A 16 8.97 -0.85 0.37
CA GLU A 16 8.40 -1.46 1.57
C GLU A 16 7.22 -0.63 2.09
N SER A 17 7.38 0.69 2.17
CA SER A 17 6.31 1.59 2.60
C SER A 17 5.08 1.52 1.69
N PHE A 18 5.27 1.42 0.37
CA PHE A 18 4.18 1.25 -0.58
C PHE A 18 3.53 -0.14 -0.50
N ALA A 19 4.31 -1.19 -0.26
CA ALA A 19 3.78 -2.53 -0.02
C ALA A 19 2.88 -2.54 1.22
N THR A 20 3.33 -1.95 2.33
CA THR A 20 2.53 -1.81 3.55
C THR A 20 1.25 -1.01 3.29
N ILE A 21 1.30 0.08 2.52
CA ILE A 21 0.08 0.85 2.17
C ILE A 21 -0.94 -0.03 1.44
N ARG A 22 -0.49 -0.88 0.50
CA ARG A 22 -1.38 -1.80 -0.23
C ARG A 22 -2.02 -2.84 0.69
N GLU A 23 -1.26 -3.38 1.63
CA GLU A 23 -1.79 -4.33 2.63
C GLU A 23 -2.84 -3.66 3.52
N VAL A 24 -2.56 -2.45 4.01
CA VAL A 24 -3.51 -1.69 4.82
C VAL A 24 -4.77 -1.34 4.03
N GLN A 25 -4.65 -0.92 2.77
CA GLN A 25 -5.80 -0.70 1.88
C GLN A 25 -6.64 -1.96 1.67
N SER A 26 -5.99 -3.11 1.49
CA SER A 26 -6.69 -4.39 1.36
C SER A 26 -7.48 -4.72 2.62
N ALA A 27 -6.88 -4.54 3.80
CA ALA A 27 -7.53 -4.78 5.09
C ALA A 27 -8.68 -3.80 5.37
N GLU A 28 -8.53 -2.54 4.97
CA GLU A 28 -9.58 -1.54 5.05
C GLU A 28 -10.77 -1.93 4.17
N ARG A 29 -10.52 -2.25 2.91
CA ARG A 29 -11.54 -2.68 1.95
C ARG A 29 -12.28 -3.93 2.44
N GLU A 30 -11.57 -4.91 2.97
CA GLU A 30 -12.15 -6.11 3.57
C GLU A 30 -13.11 -5.76 4.72
N SER A 31 -12.71 -4.82 5.58
CA SER A 31 -13.53 -4.37 6.72
C SER A 31 -14.81 -3.67 6.24
N TRP A 32 -14.71 -2.84 5.20
CA TRP A 32 -15.87 -2.19 4.59
C TRP A 32 -16.83 -3.18 3.92
N LEU A 33 -16.31 -4.18 3.21
CA LEU A 33 -17.14 -5.24 2.62
C LEU A 33 -17.91 -6.01 3.69
N GLN A 34 -17.26 -6.37 4.80
CA GLN A 34 -17.95 -7.05 5.91
C GLN A 34 -18.94 -6.13 6.64
N LEU A 35 -18.74 -4.80 6.61
CA LEU A 35 -19.69 -3.86 7.20
C LEU A 35 -20.99 -3.77 6.39
N GLN A 36 -20.96 -4.05 5.09
CA GLN A 36 -22.15 -4.08 4.25
C GLN A 36 -23.14 -5.16 4.69
N ASP A 37 -22.66 -6.26 5.28
CA ASP A 37 -23.52 -7.32 5.84
C ASP A 37 -24.45 -6.82 6.96
N PHE A 38 -24.15 -5.65 7.55
CA PHE A 38 -24.95 -5.02 8.60
C PHE A 38 -25.79 -3.83 8.11
N GLU A 39 -25.78 -3.54 6.81
CA GLU A 39 -26.53 -2.43 6.23
C GLU A 39 -28.04 -2.70 6.34
N GLY A 40 -28.79 -1.74 6.89
CA GLY A 40 -30.24 -1.88 7.09
C GLY A 40 -30.67 -2.79 8.26
N ALA A 41 -29.73 -3.38 9.01
CA ALA A 41 -30.06 -4.16 10.19
C ALA A 41 -30.57 -3.24 11.33
N SER A 42 -31.85 -3.38 11.69
CA SER A 42 -32.49 -2.61 12.76
C SER A 42 -32.24 -3.21 14.14
N ASP A 43 -32.21 -4.55 14.24
CA ASP A 43 -31.96 -5.28 15.47
C ASP A 43 -30.81 -6.26 15.27
N LEU A 44 -29.68 -5.97 15.92
CA LEU A 44 -28.52 -6.85 15.96
C LEU A 44 -28.50 -7.57 17.30
N ASP A 45 -28.32 -8.88 17.28
CA ASP A 45 -27.99 -9.61 18.49
C ASP A 45 -26.65 -9.10 19.08
N PRO A 46 -26.38 -9.31 20.38
CA PRO A 46 -25.17 -8.79 21.03
C PRO A 46 -23.86 -9.18 20.34
N THR A 47 -23.78 -10.38 19.75
CA THR A 47 -22.59 -10.87 19.05
C THR A 47 -22.38 -10.10 17.75
N SER A 48 -23.44 -9.96 16.96
CA SER A 48 -23.41 -9.19 15.70
C SER A 48 -23.12 -7.71 15.94
N ALA A 49 -23.68 -7.12 17.00
CA ALA A 49 -23.38 -5.75 17.40
C ALA A 49 -21.91 -5.57 17.79
N MET A 50 -21.33 -6.53 18.52
CA MET A 50 -19.91 -6.51 18.88
C MET A 50 -19.00 -6.68 17.64
N ARG A 51 -19.35 -7.60 16.73
CA ARG A 51 -18.62 -7.78 15.47
C ARG A 51 -18.62 -6.51 14.63
N ARG A 52 -19.79 -5.87 14.46
CA ARG A 52 -19.90 -4.59 13.74
C ARG A 52 -19.02 -3.50 14.36
N ARG A 53 -19.01 -3.37 15.69
CA ARG A 53 -18.12 -2.42 16.39
C ARG A 53 -16.64 -2.71 16.13
N GLY A 54 -16.25 -3.98 16.16
CA GLY A 54 -14.88 -4.41 15.84
C GLY A 54 -14.46 -4.05 14.43
N LEU A 55 -15.35 -4.26 13.44
CA LEU A 55 -15.11 -3.89 12.05
C LEU A 55 -14.97 -2.37 11.86
N ILE A 56 -15.83 -1.56 12.51
CA ILE A 56 -15.71 -0.09 12.50
C ILE A 56 -14.36 0.34 13.11
N ALA A 57 -13.96 -0.26 14.23
CA ALA A 57 -12.69 0.05 14.87
C ALA A 57 -11.51 -0.30 13.95
N ARG A 58 -11.54 -1.47 13.31
CA ARG A 58 -10.52 -1.89 12.34
C ARG A 58 -10.43 -0.93 11.16
N ALA A 59 -11.56 -0.54 10.57
CA ALA A 59 -11.61 0.42 9.46
C ALA A 59 -10.98 1.78 9.83
N LYS A 60 -11.27 2.28 11.04
CA LYS A 60 -10.65 3.52 11.55
C LYS A 60 -9.13 3.38 11.72
N ILE A 61 -8.67 2.30 12.35
CA ILE A 61 -7.25 2.03 12.55
C ILE A 61 -6.51 1.94 11.21
N THR A 62 -7.09 1.25 10.22
CA THR A 62 -6.49 1.15 8.89
C THR A 62 -6.48 2.50 8.18
N ASN A 63 -7.52 3.31 8.28
CA ASN A 63 -7.54 4.66 7.74
C ASN A 63 -6.43 5.54 8.34
N ASP A 64 -6.31 5.56 9.67
CA ASP A 64 -5.27 6.33 10.37
C ASP A 64 -3.86 5.84 10.00
N ALA A 65 -3.69 4.53 9.81
CA ALA A 65 -2.43 3.95 9.36
C ALA A 65 -2.08 4.38 7.93
N MET A 66 -3.05 4.41 7.01
CA MET A 66 -2.84 4.91 5.64
C MET A 66 -2.44 6.38 5.65
N ASP A 67 -3.11 7.22 6.44
CA ASP A 67 -2.78 8.64 6.52
C ASP A 67 -1.35 8.86 7.00
N ARG A 68 -0.93 8.15 8.04
CA ARG A 68 0.41 8.26 8.61
C ARG A 68 1.49 7.72 7.67
N ILE A 69 1.31 6.49 7.17
CA ILE A 69 2.32 5.81 6.33
C ILE A 69 2.37 6.47 4.96
N GLY A 70 1.21 6.76 4.37
CA GLY A 70 1.06 7.46 3.09
C GLY A 70 1.74 8.81 3.11
N ARG A 71 1.46 9.65 4.12
CA ARG A 71 2.11 10.96 4.24
C ARG A 71 3.63 10.84 4.36
N SER A 72 4.12 9.96 5.22
CA SER A 72 5.58 9.76 5.40
C SER A 72 6.27 9.21 4.14
N ALA A 73 5.61 8.31 3.40
CA ALA A 73 6.12 7.81 2.13
C ALA A 73 6.15 8.92 1.06
N LEU A 74 5.11 9.74 1.01
CA LEU A 74 4.98 10.86 0.09
C LEU A 74 6.07 11.93 0.33
N GLU A 75 6.24 12.34 1.60
CA GLU A 75 7.27 13.31 1.99
C GLU A 75 8.68 12.81 1.63
N ARG A 76 8.96 11.52 1.85
CA ARG A 76 10.22 10.90 1.43
C ARG A 76 10.39 10.88 -0.09
N ALA A 77 9.34 10.54 -0.83
CA ALA A 77 9.37 10.55 -2.29
C ALA A 77 9.67 11.96 -2.84
N VAL A 78 9.04 13.00 -2.28
CA VAL A 78 9.33 14.41 -2.63
C VAL A 78 10.78 14.77 -2.32
N ALA A 79 11.28 14.41 -1.13
CA ALA A 79 12.65 14.69 -0.74
C ALA A 79 13.69 14.01 -1.65
N MET A 80 13.32 12.90 -2.30
CA MET A 80 14.13 12.21 -3.30
C MET A 80 13.99 12.79 -4.72
N GLY A 81 13.13 13.80 -4.92
CA GLY A 81 12.85 14.37 -6.24
C GLY A 81 11.96 13.50 -7.12
N ILE A 82 11.24 12.52 -6.55
CA ILE A 82 10.29 11.69 -7.29
C ILE A 82 9.03 12.51 -7.56
N PRO A 83 8.66 12.77 -8.83
CA PRO A 83 7.45 13.51 -9.15
C PRO A 83 6.20 12.71 -8.77
N ILE A 84 5.33 13.31 -7.97
CA ILE A 84 4.04 12.73 -7.57
C ILE A 84 3.00 13.10 -8.63
N GLY A 85 2.28 12.10 -9.15
CA GLY A 85 1.15 12.33 -10.06
C GLY A 85 1.47 12.24 -11.55
N THR A 86 2.74 12.09 -11.93
CA THR A 86 3.07 11.68 -13.30
C THR A 86 2.93 10.17 -13.39
N ARG A 87 1.98 9.69 -14.20
CA ARG A 87 2.02 8.32 -14.75
C ARG A 87 3.47 8.10 -15.21
N PRO A 88 4.16 7.03 -14.82
CA PRO A 88 5.54 6.81 -15.25
C PRO A 88 5.56 6.99 -16.77
N PRO A 89 6.51 7.77 -17.31
CA PRO A 89 6.61 7.91 -18.76
C PRO A 89 6.62 6.50 -19.34
N VAL A 90 5.85 6.30 -20.41
CA VAL A 90 5.85 5.04 -21.17
C VAL A 90 7.17 4.96 -21.92
N GLU A 91 8.27 4.95 -21.19
CA GLU A 91 9.64 4.90 -21.68
C GLU A 91 10.27 3.75 -20.93
N SER A 92 10.74 2.68 -21.55
CA SER A 92 10.72 2.15 -22.90
C SER A 92 11.22 0.71 -22.67
N ALA A 93 10.85 -0.26 -23.49
CA ALA A 93 11.31 -1.65 -23.32
C ALA A 93 12.85 -1.78 -23.15
N SER A 94 13.62 -0.74 -23.49
CA SER A 94 15.07 -0.61 -23.27
C SER A 94 15.54 -0.45 -21.81
N LEU A 95 14.70 -0.02 -20.85
CA LEU A 95 15.09 0.01 -19.43
C LEU A 95 14.86 -1.34 -18.74
N CYS A 96 13.91 -2.13 -19.24
CA CYS A 96 13.74 -3.52 -18.86
C CYS A 96 14.72 -4.39 -19.66
N ARG A 97 16.01 -4.38 -19.29
CA ARG A 97 16.96 -5.34 -19.86
C ARG A 97 16.48 -6.74 -19.47
N PRO A 98 16.15 -7.63 -20.42
CA PRO A 98 15.80 -8.99 -20.06
C PRO A 98 16.97 -9.60 -19.31
N LEU A 99 16.69 -10.28 -18.20
CA LEU A 99 17.64 -11.18 -17.55
C LEU A 99 17.91 -12.31 -18.54
N HIS A 100 18.81 -12.10 -19.50
CA HIS A 100 19.35 -13.20 -20.28
C HIS A 100 20.14 -14.05 -19.31
N GLY A 101 19.63 -15.25 -19.08
CA GLY A 101 20.34 -16.28 -18.34
C GLY A 101 21.66 -16.56 -19.03
N ASP A 102 22.73 -16.60 -18.26
CA ASP A 102 23.97 -17.24 -18.67
C ASP A 102 23.68 -18.72 -18.88
N SER A 103 23.25 -19.07 -20.09
CA SER A 103 23.30 -20.44 -20.59
C SER A 103 24.71 -20.63 -21.11
N ASN A 104 25.63 -20.90 -20.17
CA ASN A 104 26.89 -21.54 -20.49
C ASN A 104 26.59 -23.03 -20.65
N GLU A 105 26.48 -23.49 -21.90
CA GLU A 105 26.93 -24.81 -22.39
C GLU A 105 26.69 -24.94 -23.90
#